data_AF-V8CDX8-F1
#
_entry.id   AF-V8CDX8-F1
#
_cell.length_a   1.000
_cell.length_b   1.000
_cell.length_c   1.000
_cell.angle_alpha   90.00
_cell.angle_beta   90.00
_cell.angle_gamma   90.00
#
_symmetry.space_group_name_H-M   'P 1'
#
loop_
_entity.id
_entity.type
_entity.pdbx_description
1 polymer ?
#
loop_
_entity_poly.entity_id
_entity_poly.type
_entity_poly.pdbx_seq_one_letter_code
_entity_poly.pdbx_strand_id
1 'polypeptide(L)'
;MRRAEFVCDDLGLITSHLDEIQYGVMSIPDTPLPYALPLSFCYFPPLPPSQDSTTNHAQTHDTSTHNTLCPTPSCSAQKGAIGIHGAKAGRKFALLAQNPKVCFSATKPYAYIGSEFLGGAMIPTQFFFCVMIAGQFRVVEDSASKREILSALVAKYEPQSSNFSFSKKAFAGSERGVFVGFIEIEHISVKAKFGQNLKQAEFESILSDLQAKYDNLCKNLGNACASLQSLESLQTLEPLQSAQTLQSLQTLKQTIAMMKHFTKKSK
;
A
#
# COMPACT_ATOMS: atom_id res chain seq x y z
N MET A 1 23.55 -13.05 16.03
CA MET A 1 23.78 -11.65 15.56
C MET A 1 22.54 -11.20 14.79
N ARG A 2 21.66 -10.38 15.37
CA ARG A 2 20.54 -9.77 14.63
C ARG A 2 21.15 -8.80 13.63
N ARG A 3 21.02 -9.08 12.34
CA ARG A 3 21.46 -8.16 11.28
C ARG A 3 20.59 -6.91 11.34
N ALA A 4 21.15 -5.75 10.99
CA ALA A 4 20.44 -4.48 10.97
C ALA A 4 19.13 -4.65 10.19
N GLU A 5 18.01 -4.25 10.80
CA GLU A 5 16.76 -4.15 10.07
C GLU A 5 16.97 -3.18 8.92
N PHE A 6 16.50 -3.54 7.73
CA PHE A 6 16.67 -2.68 6.57
C PHE A 6 15.75 -1.47 6.75
N VAL A 7 16.31 -0.37 7.25
CA VAL A 7 15.60 0.90 7.36
C VAL A 7 15.46 1.45 5.93
N CYS A 8 14.24 1.45 5.41
CA CYS A 8 13.92 2.05 4.13
C CYS A 8 13.16 3.36 4.40
N ASP A 9 13.86 4.48 4.26
CA ASP A 9 13.29 5.84 4.38
C ASP A 9 12.84 6.41 3.03
N ASP A 10 12.72 5.55 2.01
CA ASP A 10 12.29 5.94 0.67
C ASP A 10 10.77 6.21 0.68
N LEU A 11 10.40 7.47 0.90
CA LEU A 11 9.00 7.90 0.97
C LEU A 11 8.23 7.57 -0.31
N GLY A 12 8.87 7.63 -1.48
CA GLY A 12 8.25 7.28 -2.75
C GLY A 12 7.88 5.79 -2.79
N LEU A 13 8.80 4.93 -2.37
CA LEU A 13 8.55 3.50 -2.24
C LEU A 13 7.46 3.19 -1.22
N ILE A 14 7.51 3.81 -0.04
CA ILE A 14 6.50 3.65 1.02
C ILE A 14 5.11 4.04 0.49
N THR A 15 5.01 5.20 -0.16
CA THR A 15 3.74 5.74 -0.69
C THR A 15 3.14 4.77 -1.70
N SER A 16 3.94 4.36 -2.70
CA SER A 16 3.50 3.41 -3.72
C SER A 16 3.00 2.09 -3.12
N HIS A 17 3.65 1.56 -2.07
CA HIS A 17 3.18 0.33 -1.43
C HIS A 17 1.91 0.53 -0.61
N LEU A 18 1.78 1.63 0.13
CA LEU A 18 0.59 1.93 0.91
C LEU A 18 -0.64 2.20 0.04
N ASP A 19 -0.45 2.72 -1.17
CA ASP A 19 -1.53 2.89 -2.16
C ASP A 19 -2.02 1.56 -2.73
N GLU A 20 -1.12 0.61 -2.98
CA GLU A 20 -1.47 -0.71 -3.52
C GLU A 20 -2.09 -1.66 -2.48
N ILE A 21 -1.72 -1.53 -1.20
CA ILE A 21 -2.21 -2.43 -0.15
C ILE A 21 -3.67 -2.13 0.20
N GLN A 22 -4.52 -3.15 0.07
CA GLN A 22 -5.97 -3.03 0.22
C GLN A 22 -6.43 -2.80 1.67
N TYR A 23 -5.76 -3.37 2.66
CA TYR A 23 -6.11 -3.17 4.06
C TYR A 23 -4.86 -3.19 4.93
N GLY A 24 -4.94 -2.51 6.06
CA GLY A 24 -3.92 -2.60 7.11
C GLY A 24 -4.52 -3.16 8.39
N VAL A 25 -3.65 -3.55 9.31
CA VAL A 25 -4.03 -4.02 10.64
C VAL A 25 -3.65 -2.95 11.64
N MET A 26 -4.64 -2.42 12.35
CA MET A 26 -4.45 -1.51 13.46
C MET A 26 -4.51 -2.28 14.77
N SER A 27 -3.46 -2.15 15.57
CA SER A 27 -3.32 -2.69 16.92
C SER A 27 -3.43 -1.55 17.92
N ILE A 28 -4.33 -1.69 18.88
CA ILE A 28 -4.62 -0.74 19.95
C ILE A 28 -4.19 -1.38 21.27
N PRO A 29 -3.42 -0.68 22.14
CA PRO A 29 -3.12 -1.16 23.48
C PRO A 29 -4.41 -1.41 24.26
N ASP A 30 -4.54 -2.61 24.78
CA ASP A 30 -5.65 -3.03 25.64
C ASP A 30 -5.12 -4.10 26.62
N THR A 31 -5.74 -4.22 27.79
CA THR A 31 -5.27 -5.07 28.89
C THR A 31 -6.28 -6.20 29.15
N PRO A 32 -5.83 -7.46 29.35
CA PRO A 32 -4.43 -7.93 29.35
C PRO A 32 -3.86 -8.20 27.96
N LEU A 33 -4.68 -8.11 26.91
CA LEU A 33 -4.29 -8.45 25.54
C LEU A 33 -4.59 -7.28 24.60
N PRO A 34 -3.68 -6.99 23.64
CA PRO A 34 -3.92 -5.95 22.65
C PRO A 34 -5.12 -6.28 21.76
N TYR A 35 -5.76 -5.25 21.24
CA TYR A 35 -6.86 -5.39 20.29
C TYR A 35 -6.39 -5.03 18.88
N ALA A 36 -6.38 -6.01 17.97
CA ALA A 36 -5.93 -5.83 16.59
C ALA A 36 -7.05 -6.14 15.60
N LEU A 37 -7.19 -5.31 14.56
CA LEU A 37 -8.24 -5.49 13.55
C LEU A 37 -7.83 -4.97 12.15
N PRO A 38 -8.28 -5.62 11.08
CA PRO A 38 -8.09 -5.12 9.73
C PRO A 38 -9.01 -3.94 9.43
N LEU A 39 -8.54 -2.97 8.65
CA LEU A 39 -9.34 -1.84 8.19
C LEU A 39 -8.85 -1.31 6.84
N SER A 40 -9.78 -0.67 6.12
CA SER A 40 -9.48 0.14 4.95
C SER A 40 -8.83 1.46 5.35
N PHE A 41 -7.88 1.92 4.55
CA PHE A 41 -7.08 3.10 4.86
C PHE A 41 -6.63 3.83 3.60
N CYS A 42 -6.38 5.13 3.71
CA CYS A 42 -5.60 5.91 2.76
C CYS A 42 -4.36 6.50 3.46
N TYR A 43 -3.29 6.73 2.72
CA TYR A 43 -2.06 7.33 3.25
C TYR A 43 -1.92 8.76 2.74
N PHE A 44 -1.58 9.67 3.65
CA PHE A 44 -1.24 11.06 3.36
C PHE A 44 0.25 11.24 3.71
N PRO A 45 1.14 11.37 2.71
CA PRO A 45 2.57 11.55 2.98
C PRO A 45 2.84 12.87 3.73
N PRO A 46 3.96 12.98 4.44
CA PRO A 46 4.37 14.25 5.07
C PRO A 46 4.50 15.35 4.01
N LEU A 47 4.05 16.56 4.35
CA LEU A 47 4.30 17.73 3.51
C LEU A 47 5.79 18.03 3.46
N PRO A 48 6.33 18.47 2.32
CA PRO A 48 7.69 18.98 2.28
C PRO A 48 7.84 20.15 3.26
N PRO A 49 9.02 20.33 3.88
CA PRO A 49 9.26 21.47 4.75
C PRO A 49 8.96 22.76 3.99
N SER A 50 8.16 23.65 4.57
CA SER A 50 7.93 24.98 4.02
C SER A 50 9.28 25.67 3.86
N GLN A 51 9.63 26.07 2.62
CA GLN A 51 10.72 27.00 2.44
C GLN A 51 10.35 28.30 3.15
N ASP A 52 11.19 28.76 4.07
CA ASP A 52 11.01 30.03 4.76
C ASP A 52 10.74 31.13 3.74
N SER A 53 9.62 31.82 3.92
CA SER A 53 9.22 32.96 3.10
C SER A 53 10.13 34.15 3.39
N THR A 54 11.28 34.20 2.74
CA THR A 54 12.00 35.46 2.50
C THR A 54 12.47 35.52 1.05
N THR A 55 11.57 35.90 0.13
CA THR A 55 11.89 36.82 -0.96
C THR A 55 10.62 37.25 -1.71
N ASN A 56 10.52 38.56 -1.95
CA ASN A 56 9.45 39.26 -2.65
C ASN A 56 9.35 38.91 -4.15
N HIS A 57 8.11 39.02 -4.65
CA HIS A 57 7.68 39.33 -6.03
C HIS A 57 8.45 38.77 -7.23
N ALA A 58 7.78 37.91 -8.00
CA ALA A 58 7.31 38.24 -9.35
C ALA A 58 6.39 37.13 -9.88
N GLN A 59 5.24 37.54 -10.42
CA GLN A 59 4.33 36.68 -11.19
C GLN A 59 4.97 36.32 -12.54
N THR A 60 4.92 35.04 -12.91
CA THR A 60 4.79 34.64 -14.32
C THR A 60 3.90 33.41 -14.40
N HIS A 61 2.83 33.52 -15.19
CA HIS A 61 1.99 32.42 -15.63
C HIS A 61 2.81 31.43 -16.46
N ASP A 62 2.74 30.14 -16.14
CA ASP A 62 2.85 29.10 -17.16
C ASP A 62 2.01 27.87 -16.78
N THR A 63 1.27 27.37 -17.76
CA THR A 63 0.30 26.29 -17.67
C THR A 63 0.86 25.04 -18.30
N SER A 64 1.15 24.00 -17.50
CA SER A 64 0.90 22.58 -17.80
C SER A 64 1.67 21.67 -16.85
N THR A 65 0.96 20.78 -16.17
CA THR A 65 1.27 19.35 -16.01
C THR A 65 0.23 18.73 -15.08
N HIS A 66 -0.44 17.70 -15.60
CA HIS A 66 -1.30 16.81 -14.83
C HIS A 66 -0.51 16.14 -13.71
N ASN A 67 -0.71 16.58 -12.48
CA ASN A 67 -0.38 15.80 -11.30
C ASN A 67 -1.52 16.00 -10.30
N THR A 68 -2.52 15.12 -10.37
CA THR A 68 -3.68 15.15 -9.46
C THR A 68 -3.25 14.60 -8.11
N LEU A 69 -2.42 15.35 -7.39
CA LEU A 69 -2.21 15.15 -5.96
C LEU A 69 -3.55 15.46 -5.29
N CYS A 70 -4.13 14.50 -4.58
CA CYS A 70 -5.27 14.78 -3.71
C CYS A 70 -4.90 15.96 -2.81
N PRO A 71 -5.77 16.99 -2.64
CA PRO A 71 -5.53 17.98 -1.62
C PRO A 71 -5.38 17.22 -0.29
N THR A 72 -4.26 17.42 0.38
CA THR A 72 -4.05 16.97 1.75
C THR A 72 -5.11 17.64 2.60
N PRO A 73 -5.86 16.89 3.43
CA PRO A 73 -6.77 17.51 4.38
C PRO A 73 -6.00 18.52 5.21
N SER A 74 -6.59 19.69 5.40
CA SER A 74 -6.03 20.78 6.21
C SER A 74 -5.61 20.35 7.63
N CYS A 75 -6.05 19.16 8.07
CA CYS A 75 -5.67 18.51 9.32
C CYS A 75 -4.48 17.53 9.25
N SER A 76 -3.88 17.26 8.08
CA SER A 76 -2.73 16.36 7.94
C SER A 76 -1.41 17.13 8.08
N ALA A 77 -0.94 17.14 9.32
CA ALA A 77 0.27 17.76 9.81
C ALA A 77 1.53 17.35 9.02
N GLN A 78 2.58 18.17 9.11
CA GLN A 78 3.92 18.02 8.53
C GLN A 78 4.58 16.61 8.61
N LYS A 79 4.02 15.67 9.38
CA LYS A 79 4.58 14.33 9.66
C LYS A 79 3.90 13.19 8.90
N GLY A 80 2.82 13.46 8.15
CA GLY A 80 2.05 12.43 7.42
C GLY A 80 1.01 11.72 8.29
N ALA A 81 0.04 11.06 7.64
CA ALA A 81 -1.11 10.47 8.32
C ALA A 81 -1.70 9.24 7.61
N ILE A 82 -2.39 8.38 8.36
CA ILE A 82 -3.23 7.29 7.82
C ILE A 82 -4.70 7.62 8.06
N GLY A 83 -5.47 7.88 7.01
CA GLY A 83 -6.91 8.16 7.09
C GLY A 83 -7.75 6.89 7.16
N ILE A 84 -8.71 6.86 8.08
CA ILE A 84 -9.60 5.71 8.32
C ILE A 84 -11.03 6.16 8.61
N HIS A 85 -11.98 5.25 8.46
CA HIS A 85 -13.37 5.45 8.90
C HIS A 85 -13.93 4.22 9.60
N GLY A 86 -15.11 4.36 10.21
CA GLY A 86 -15.86 3.21 10.71
C GLY A 86 -17.10 3.58 11.52
N ALA A 87 -17.73 2.57 12.09
CA ALA A 87 -18.89 2.75 12.96
C ALA A 87 -18.50 3.51 14.24
N LYS A 88 -19.35 4.48 14.64
CA LYS A 88 -19.21 5.24 15.90
C LYS A 88 -19.44 4.39 17.15
N ALA A 89 -19.96 3.18 16.99
CA ALA A 89 -20.21 2.22 18.06
C ALA A 89 -19.21 1.06 17.98
N GLY A 90 -18.93 0.47 19.15
CA GLY A 90 -18.12 -0.74 19.27
C GLY A 90 -16.76 -0.53 19.93
N ARG A 91 -16.10 -1.66 20.23
CA ARG A 91 -14.88 -1.72 21.04
C ARG A 91 -13.75 -0.84 20.50
N LYS A 92 -13.52 -0.85 19.18
CA LYS A 92 -12.48 -0.04 18.52
C LYS A 92 -12.58 1.44 18.88
N PHE A 93 -13.75 2.04 18.70
CA PHE A 93 -13.94 3.47 18.92
C PHE A 93 -13.85 3.82 20.41
N ALA A 94 -14.39 2.96 21.28
CA ALA A 94 -14.28 3.13 22.73
C ALA A 94 -12.83 3.07 23.23
N LEU A 95 -12.02 2.13 22.72
CA LEU A 95 -10.60 2.03 23.09
C LEU A 95 -9.81 3.24 22.59
N LEU A 96 -10.03 3.68 21.36
CA LEU A 96 -9.34 4.86 20.79
C LEU A 96 -9.68 6.16 21.52
N ALA A 97 -10.89 6.27 22.08
CA ALA A 97 -11.28 7.40 22.92
C ALA A 97 -10.56 7.43 24.28
N GLN A 98 -10.18 6.25 24.81
CA GLN A 98 -9.47 6.13 26.08
C GLN A 98 -7.95 6.23 25.90
N ASN A 99 -7.42 5.61 24.84
CA ASN A 99 -6.00 5.60 24.53
C ASN A 99 -5.81 5.77 23.01
N PRO A 100 -5.34 6.94 22.55
CA PRO A 100 -5.18 7.19 21.12
C PRO A 100 -3.95 6.50 20.54
N LYS A 101 -3.04 5.93 21.33
CA LYS A 101 -1.82 5.30 20.81
C LYS A 101 -2.16 4.05 20.01
N VAL A 102 -1.57 3.92 18.83
CA VAL A 102 -1.80 2.79 17.94
C VAL A 102 -0.52 2.35 17.24
N CYS A 103 -0.47 1.07 16.89
CA CYS A 103 0.46 0.54 15.90
C CYS A 103 -0.35 0.09 14.68
N PHE A 104 0.00 0.58 13.50
CA PHE A 104 -0.61 0.21 12.23
C PHE A 104 0.41 -0.52 11.36
N SER A 105 -0.02 -1.58 10.69
CA SER A 105 0.82 -2.29 9.74
C SER A 105 0.09 -2.57 8.44
N ALA A 106 0.80 -2.44 7.33
CA ALA A 106 0.32 -2.76 6.00
C ALA A 106 1.37 -3.65 5.32
N THR A 107 0.97 -4.87 4.95
CA THR A 107 1.90 -5.87 4.41
C THR A 107 1.46 -6.32 3.03
N LYS A 108 2.42 -6.36 2.12
CA LYS A 108 2.26 -6.96 0.80
C LYS A 108 3.15 -8.20 0.68
N PRO A 109 2.57 -9.41 0.53
CA PRO A 109 3.33 -10.59 0.16
C PRO A 109 3.74 -10.50 -1.32
N TYR A 110 4.92 -11.03 -1.65
CA TYR A 110 5.46 -11.03 -3.01
C TYR A 110 5.60 -12.45 -3.56
N ALA A 111 6.61 -13.20 -3.10
CA ALA A 111 6.84 -14.56 -3.55
C ALA A 111 7.15 -15.48 -2.39
N TYR A 112 6.57 -16.68 -2.44
CA TYR A 112 7.06 -17.78 -1.63
C TYR A 112 8.26 -18.41 -2.32
N ILE A 113 9.37 -18.52 -1.61
CA ILE A 113 10.58 -19.18 -2.08
C ILE A 113 10.65 -20.52 -1.34
N GLY A 114 10.15 -21.56 -2.01
CA GLY A 114 10.05 -22.90 -1.45
C GLY A 114 11.36 -23.69 -1.56
N SER A 115 11.32 -24.94 -1.08
CA SER A 115 12.49 -25.83 -1.05
C SER A 115 12.97 -26.25 -2.44
N GLU A 116 12.16 -26.08 -3.49
CA GLU A 116 12.51 -26.39 -4.87
C GLU A 116 13.62 -25.49 -5.44
N PHE A 117 13.80 -24.30 -4.87
CA PHE A 117 14.88 -23.39 -5.27
C PHE A 117 16.25 -23.91 -4.81
N LEU A 118 17.32 -23.40 -5.42
CA LEU A 118 18.71 -23.79 -5.12
C LEU A 118 18.93 -25.31 -5.26
N GLY A 119 18.30 -25.93 -6.26
CA GLY A 119 18.43 -27.36 -6.52
C GLY A 119 17.88 -28.26 -5.40
N GLY A 120 16.87 -27.81 -4.65
CA GLY A 120 16.30 -28.59 -3.54
C GLY A 120 16.83 -28.21 -2.16
N ALA A 121 17.79 -27.29 -2.06
CA ALA A 121 18.50 -26.97 -0.81
C ALA A 121 17.95 -25.72 -0.09
N MET A 122 16.94 -25.04 -0.64
CA MET A 122 16.43 -23.80 -0.06
C MET A 122 15.66 -24.06 1.24
N ILE A 123 15.95 -23.27 2.29
CA ILE A 123 15.10 -23.20 3.48
C ILE A 123 13.88 -22.34 3.12
N PRO A 124 12.64 -22.87 3.18
CA PRO A 124 11.48 -22.13 2.70
C PRO A 124 11.26 -20.79 3.40
N THR A 125 10.86 -19.78 2.63
CA THR A 125 10.63 -18.42 3.15
C THR A 125 9.63 -17.64 2.31
N GLN A 126 8.99 -16.64 2.94
CA GLN A 126 8.19 -15.63 2.25
C GLN A 126 9.02 -14.36 1.96
N PHE A 127 8.96 -13.86 0.74
CA PHE A 127 9.34 -12.49 0.39
C PHE A 127 8.16 -11.54 0.57
N PHE A 128 8.40 -10.40 1.20
CA PHE A 128 7.35 -9.43 1.56
C PHE A 128 7.92 -8.02 1.73
N PHE A 129 7.02 -7.05 1.67
CA PHE A 129 7.24 -5.68 2.10
C PHE A 129 6.18 -5.30 3.14
N CYS A 130 6.60 -4.77 4.28
CA CYS A 130 5.73 -4.38 5.37
C CYS A 130 6.07 -2.97 5.81
N VAL A 131 5.09 -2.08 5.85
CA VAL A 131 5.18 -0.78 6.50
C VAL A 131 4.60 -0.91 7.91
N MET A 132 5.35 -0.46 8.91
CA MET A 132 4.91 -0.36 10.29
C MET A 132 4.90 1.10 10.71
N ILE A 133 3.79 1.55 11.28
CA ILE A 133 3.55 2.93 11.71
C ILE A 133 3.18 2.89 13.20
N ALA A 134 3.86 3.68 14.01
CA ALA A 134 3.43 4.02 15.36
C ALA A 134 2.96 5.48 15.37
N GLY A 135 1.87 5.74 16.07
CA GLY A 135 1.30 7.07 16.10
C GLY A 135 0.10 7.20 17.03
N GLN A 136 -0.61 8.31 16.88
CA GLN A 136 -1.79 8.62 17.67
C GLN A 136 -3.01 8.85 16.79
N PHE A 137 -4.12 8.21 17.16
CA PHE A 137 -5.41 8.41 16.52
C PHE A 137 -6.01 9.76 16.94
N ARG A 138 -6.56 10.47 15.95
CA ARG A 138 -7.32 11.70 16.10
C ARG A 138 -8.65 11.57 15.36
N VAL A 139 -9.73 11.92 16.04
CA VAL A 139 -11.06 12.02 15.42
C VAL A 139 -11.12 13.32 14.63
N VAL A 140 -11.67 13.25 13.42
CA VAL A 140 -12.02 14.42 12.61
C VAL A 140 -13.46 14.78 12.93
N GLU A 141 -13.72 16.04 13.30
CA GLU A 141 -15.06 16.48 13.70
C GLU A 141 -15.81 17.23 12.60
N ASP A 142 -15.13 18.09 11.86
CA ASP A 142 -15.74 18.92 10.83
C ASP A 142 -16.14 18.11 9.59
N SER A 143 -17.30 18.44 9.01
CA SER A 143 -17.84 17.71 7.86
C SER A 143 -17.02 17.90 6.57
N ALA A 144 -16.20 18.94 6.44
CA ALA A 144 -15.40 19.13 5.23
C ALA A 144 -14.25 18.12 5.20
N SER A 145 -13.44 18.05 6.26
CA SER A 145 -12.34 17.11 6.41
C SER A 145 -12.80 15.66 6.42
N LYS A 146 -13.99 15.36 6.99
CA LYS A 146 -14.60 14.01 6.91
C LYS A 146 -14.79 13.58 5.46
N ARG A 147 -15.40 14.46 4.65
CA ARG A 147 -15.69 14.18 3.24
C ARG A 147 -14.42 14.01 2.43
N GLU A 148 -13.40 14.80 2.72
CA GLU A 148 -12.10 14.70 2.05
C GLU A 148 -11.43 13.33 2.27
N ILE A 149 -11.33 12.86 3.51
CA ILE A 149 -10.75 11.54 3.81
C ILE A 149 -11.60 10.41 3.22
N LEU A 150 -12.93 10.49 3.32
CA LEU A 150 -13.82 9.50 2.71
C LEU A 150 -13.69 9.49 1.18
N SER A 151 -13.57 10.64 0.55
CA SER A 151 -13.30 10.75 -0.89
C SER A 151 -11.94 10.16 -1.26
N ALA A 152 -10.90 10.37 -0.45
CA ALA A 152 -9.58 9.76 -0.67
C ALA A 152 -9.62 8.23 -0.55
N LEU A 153 -10.40 7.70 0.40
CA LEU A 153 -10.66 6.26 0.49
C LEU A 153 -11.36 5.76 -0.78
N VAL A 154 -12.45 6.41 -1.21
CA VAL A 154 -13.14 6.02 -2.45
C VAL A 154 -12.21 6.07 -3.65
N ALA A 155 -11.39 7.12 -3.79
CA ALA A 155 -10.43 7.22 -4.89
C ALA A 155 -9.40 6.08 -4.89
N LYS A 156 -8.95 5.63 -3.71
CA LYS A 156 -8.04 4.49 -3.59
C LYS A 156 -8.70 3.16 -3.98
N TYR A 157 -9.92 2.90 -3.50
CA TYR A 157 -10.58 1.60 -3.68
C TYR A 157 -11.39 1.50 -4.98
N GLU A 158 -11.82 2.63 -5.52
CA GLU A 158 -12.57 2.74 -6.77
C GLU A 158 -11.97 3.82 -7.70
N PRO A 159 -10.71 3.69 -8.13
CA PRO A 159 -10.02 4.73 -8.90
C PRO A 159 -10.66 5.07 -10.25
N GLN A 160 -11.50 4.18 -10.78
CA GLN A 160 -12.22 4.36 -12.05
C GLN A 160 -13.70 4.77 -11.86
N SER A 161 -14.16 4.92 -10.61
CA SER A 161 -15.56 5.22 -10.31
C SER A 161 -15.83 6.71 -10.36
N SER A 162 -16.82 7.11 -11.18
CA SER A 162 -17.43 8.45 -11.16
C SER A 162 -18.77 8.47 -10.43
N ASN A 163 -19.14 7.34 -9.81
CA ASN A 163 -20.46 7.12 -9.24
C ASN A 163 -20.62 7.79 -7.87
N PHE A 164 -19.53 7.94 -7.11
CA PHE A 164 -19.56 8.54 -5.79
C PHE A 164 -19.21 10.03 -5.82
N SER A 165 -20.02 10.84 -5.15
CA SER A 165 -19.67 12.23 -4.81
C SER A 165 -20.58 12.73 -3.69
N PHE A 166 -20.02 13.41 -2.70
CA PHE A 166 -20.78 14.07 -1.64
C PHE A 166 -21.69 15.21 -2.13
N SER A 167 -21.51 15.70 -3.37
CA SER A 167 -22.44 16.66 -3.99
C SER A 167 -23.74 16.01 -4.50
N LYS A 168 -23.76 14.68 -4.70
CA LYS A 168 -24.96 13.96 -5.13
C LYS A 168 -25.91 13.78 -3.93
N LYS A 169 -27.20 14.08 -4.12
CA LYS A 169 -28.24 13.98 -3.08
C LYS A 169 -28.28 12.62 -2.38
N ALA A 170 -27.98 11.53 -3.10
CA ALA A 170 -27.95 10.17 -2.55
C ALA A 170 -26.92 9.97 -1.43
N PHE A 171 -25.84 10.74 -1.41
CA PHE A 171 -24.73 10.61 -0.44
C PHE A 171 -24.62 11.80 0.52
N ALA A 172 -25.44 12.83 0.33
CA ALA A 172 -25.43 14.04 1.13
C ALA A 172 -25.68 13.72 2.61
N GLY A 173 -24.69 13.99 3.47
CA GLY A 173 -24.81 13.78 4.91
C GLY A 173 -24.48 12.38 5.41
N SER A 174 -24.08 11.47 4.53
CA SER A 174 -23.67 10.10 4.88
C SER A 174 -22.46 10.10 5.83
N GLU A 175 -21.60 11.12 5.79
CA GLU A 175 -20.46 11.28 6.69
C GLU A 175 -20.85 11.41 8.16
N ARG A 176 -22.09 11.82 8.46
CA ARG A 176 -22.60 11.92 9.85
C ARG A 176 -22.84 10.56 10.50
N GLY A 177 -23.02 9.50 9.71
CA GLY A 177 -23.28 8.15 10.22
C GLY A 177 -22.03 7.42 10.71
N VAL A 178 -20.85 7.90 10.35
CA VAL A 178 -19.57 7.23 10.61
C VAL A 178 -18.64 8.14 11.43
N PHE A 179 -17.67 7.57 12.14
CA PHE A 179 -16.50 8.35 12.52
C PHE A 179 -15.53 8.35 11.35
N VAL A 180 -14.80 9.44 11.23
CA VAL A 180 -13.61 9.54 10.39
C VAL A 180 -12.50 10.01 11.30
N GLY A 181 -11.32 9.45 11.13
CA GLY A 181 -10.16 9.86 11.89
C GLY A 181 -8.89 9.56 11.13
N PHE A 182 -7.78 10.00 11.68
CA PHE A 182 -6.46 9.71 11.15
C PHE A 182 -5.53 9.24 12.24
N ILE A 183 -4.54 8.44 11.87
CA ILE A 183 -3.37 8.16 12.70
C ILE A 183 -2.32 9.18 12.31
N GLU A 184 -2.01 10.11 13.21
CA GLU A 184 -0.87 11.02 13.07
C GLU A 184 0.41 10.22 13.27
N ILE A 185 1.29 10.23 12.27
CA ILE A 185 2.48 9.38 12.25
C ILE A 185 3.55 9.99 13.15
N GLU A 186 4.00 9.23 14.14
CA GLU A 186 5.15 9.58 14.98
C GLU A 186 6.41 8.86 14.49
N HIS A 187 6.27 7.58 14.15
CA HIS A 187 7.34 6.75 13.63
C HIS A 187 6.81 5.89 12.49
N ILE A 188 7.61 5.79 11.42
CA ILE A 188 7.40 4.88 10.31
C ILE A 188 8.65 4.04 10.12
N SER A 189 8.48 2.76 9.85
CA SER A 189 9.57 1.84 9.53
C SER A 189 9.12 0.82 8.51
N VAL A 190 10.08 0.23 7.81
CA VAL A 190 9.84 -0.78 6.79
C VAL A 190 10.56 -2.06 7.17
N LYS A 191 9.87 -3.18 6.98
CA LYS A 191 10.49 -4.51 6.98
C LYS A 191 10.32 -5.15 5.61
N ALA A 192 11.43 -5.33 4.91
CA ALA A 192 11.46 -5.88 3.57
C ALA A 192 12.34 -7.14 3.51
N LYS A 193 11.82 -8.24 2.96
CA LYS A 193 12.56 -9.50 2.76
C LYS A 193 12.50 -9.90 1.30
N PHE A 194 13.65 -9.82 0.62
CA PHE A 194 13.81 -10.11 -0.81
C PHE A 194 15.15 -10.81 -1.10
N GLY A 195 15.66 -11.60 -0.15
CA GLY A 195 16.90 -12.36 -0.31
C GLY A 195 18.18 -11.57 -0.08
N GLN A 196 18.12 -10.38 0.52
CA GLN A 196 19.27 -9.49 0.76
C GLN A 196 20.40 -10.11 1.60
N ASN A 197 20.10 -11.21 2.29
CA ASN A 197 20.99 -11.90 3.20
C ASN A 197 21.63 -13.18 2.62
N LEU A 198 21.23 -13.57 1.40
CA LEU A 198 21.74 -14.74 0.69
C LEU A 198 23.14 -14.46 0.14
N LYS A 199 23.90 -15.52 -0.15
CA LYS A 199 25.14 -15.36 -0.92
C LYS A 199 24.79 -14.92 -2.34
N GLN A 200 25.71 -14.17 -2.98
CA GLN A 200 25.47 -13.62 -4.31
C GLN A 200 25.02 -14.69 -5.33
N ALA A 201 25.71 -15.84 -5.37
CA ALA A 201 25.36 -16.94 -6.29
C ALA A 201 23.98 -17.55 -6.02
N GLU A 202 23.59 -17.69 -4.75
CA GLU A 202 22.25 -18.18 -4.36
C GLU A 202 21.17 -17.17 -4.75
N PHE A 203 21.42 -15.88 -4.50
CA PHE A 203 20.53 -14.80 -4.90
C PHE A 203 20.32 -14.76 -6.42
N GLU A 204 21.41 -14.83 -7.20
CA GLU A 204 21.36 -14.83 -8.67
C GLU A 204 20.62 -16.05 -9.21
N SER A 205 20.84 -17.23 -8.63
CA SER A 205 20.11 -18.45 -8.99
C SER A 205 18.60 -18.28 -8.77
N ILE A 206 18.17 -17.79 -7.60
CA ILE A 206 16.74 -17.57 -7.31
C ILE A 206 16.16 -16.50 -8.24
N LEU A 207 16.89 -15.42 -8.49
CA LEU A 207 16.46 -14.37 -9.40
C LEU A 207 16.27 -14.90 -10.84
N SER A 208 17.20 -15.75 -11.30
CA SER A 208 17.12 -16.41 -12.60
C SER A 208 15.90 -17.34 -12.69
N ASP A 209 15.66 -18.16 -11.67
CA ASP A 209 14.49 -19.06 -11.62
C ASP A 209 13.17 -18.28 -11.66
N LEU A 210 13.08 -17.17 -10.92
CA LEU A 210 11.90 -16.28 -10.94
C LEU A 210 11.72 -15.59 -12.30
N GLN A 211 12.81 -15.16 -12.93
CA GLN A 211 12.77 -14.56 -14.27
C GLN A 211 12.30 -15.58 -15.31
N ALA A 212 12.80 -16.82 -15.27
CA ALA A 212 12.36 -17.89 -16.15
C ALA A 212 10.86 -18.21 -15.95
N LYS A 213 10.37 -18.23 -14.70
CA LYS A 213 8.94 -18.38 -14.40
C LYS A 213 8.12 -17.24 -15.03
N TYR A 214 8.58 -15.99 -14.89
CA TYR A 214 7.93 -14.82 -15.50
C TYR A 214 7.89 -14.91 -17.03
N ASP A 215 9.02 -15.19 -17.68
CA ASP A 215 9.13 -15.25 -19.14
C ASP A 215 8.27 -16.38 -19.72
N ASN A 216 8.19 -17.52 -19.04
CA ASN A 216 7.33 -18.63 -19.45
C ASN A 216 5.84 -18.25 -19.36
N LEU A 217 5.42 -17.54 -18.30
CA LEU A 217 4.05 -17.03 -18.19
C LEU A 217 3.73 -16.02 -19.30
N CYS A 218 4.66 -15.12 -19.62
CA CYS A 218 4.49 -14.18 -20.75
C CYS A 218 4.30 -14.92 -22.07
N LYS A 219 5.12 -15.94 -22.36
CA LYS A 219 5.00 -16.76 -23.58
C LYS A 219 3.67 -17.50 -23.64
N ASN A 220 3.26 -18.12 -22.52
CA ASN A 220 2.00 -18.83 -22.44
C ASN A 220 0.80 -17.91 -22.67
N LEU A 221 0.83 -16.70 -22.11
CA LEU A 221 -0.22 -15.71 -22.32
C LEU A 221 -0.25 -15.22 -23.78
N GLY A 222 0.92 -14.98 -24.39
CA GLY A 222 1.01 -14.61 -25.81
C GLY A 222 0.46 -15.70 -26.74
N ASN A 223 0.79 -16.95 -26.47
CA ASN A 223 0.25 -18.11 -27.19
C ASN A 223 -1.27 -18.23 -26.99
N ALA A 224 -1.76 -18.09 -25.76
CA ALA A 224 -3.18 -18.14 -25.46
C ALA A 224 -3.97 -17.02 -26.18
N CYS A 225 -3.46 -15.78 -26.20
CA CYS A 225 -4.10 -14.69 -26.95
C CYS A 225 -4.15 -14.98 -28.46
N ALA A 226 -3.08 -15.54 -29.03
CA ALA A 226 -3.07 -15.95 -30.44
C ALA A 226 -4.06 -17.09 -30.73
N SER A 227 -4.19 -18.07 -29.84
CA SER A 227 -5.17 -19.16 -29.95
C SER A 227 -6.61 -18.68 -29.74
N LEU A 228 -6.87 -17.74 -28.84
CA LEU A 228 -8.20 -17.17 -28.59
C LEU A 228 -8.70 -16.33 -29.77
N GLN A 229 -7.82 -15.62 -30.48
CA GLN A 229 -8.16 -14.98 -31.75
C GLN A 229 -8.62 -15.97 -32.82
N SER A 230 -8.25 -17.25 -32.70
CA SER A 230 -8.69 -18.31 -33.60
C SER A 230 -9.94 -19.09 -33.13
N LEU A 231 -10.39 -18.89 -31.88
CA LEU A 231 -11.47 -19.65 -31.24
C LEU A 231 -12.45 -18.71 -30.52
N GLU A 232 -13.35 -18.07 -31.27
CA GLU A 232 -14.36 -17.13 -30.74
C GLU A 232 -15.54 -17.77 -29.96
N SER A 233 -15.49 -19.04 -29.55
CA SER A 233 -16.70 -19.77 -29.11
C SER A 233 -16.73 -20.33 -27.67
N LEU A 234 -15.75 -20.06 -26.80
CA LEU A 234 -15.76 -20.59 -25.41
C LEU A 234 -15.86 -19.48 -24.36
N GLN A 235 -17.08 -19.03 -24.09
CA GLN A 235 -17.39 -18.14 -22.98
C GLN A 235 -17.72 -18.97 -21.73
N THR A 236 -16.83 -18.96 -20.73
CA THR A 236 -17.17 -18.83 -19.27
C THR A 236 -15.97 -19.14 -18.35
N LEU A 237 -15.02 -20.01 -18.74
CA LEU A 237 -13.87 -20.39 -17.88
C LEU A 237 -12.55 -19.67 -18.21
N GLU A 238 -12.33 -19.30 -19.47
CA GLU A 238 -11.13 -18.57 -19.95
C GLU A 238 -10.83 -17.24 -19.23
N PRO A 239 -11.84 -16.40 -18.88
CA PRO A 239 -11.57 -15.12 -18.22
C PRO A 239 -10.97 -15.27 -16.82
N LEU A 240 -11.35 -16.33 -16.08
CA LEU A 240 -10.88 -16.57 -14.71
C LEU A 240 -9.42 -17.04 -14.69
N GLN A 241 -9.04 -17.95 -15.59
CA GLN A 241 -7.66 -18.42 -15.72
C GLN A 241 -6.74 -17.31 -16.22
N SER A 242 -7.22 -16.48 -17.14
CA SER A 242 -6.50 -15.30 -17.65
C SER A 242 -6.24 -14.27 -16.54
N ALA A 243 -7.24 -13.98 -15.69
CA ALA A 243 -7.09 -13.05 -14.57
C ALA A 243 -6.05 -13.52 -13.53
N GLN A 244 -6.08 -14.80 -13.16
CA GLN A 244 -5.11 -15.39 -12.23
C GLN A 244 -3.69 -15.38 -12.82
N THR A 245 -3.55 -15.63 -14.13
CA THR A 245 -2.29 -15.58 -14.84
C THR A 245 -1.72 -14.16 -14.87
N LEU A 246 -2.56 -13.16 -15.16
CA LEU A 246 -2.18 -11.74 -15.13
C LEU A 246 -1.73 -11.30 -13.73
N GLN A 247 -2.46 -11.70 -12.69
CA GLN A 247 -2.09 -11.41 -11.30
C GLN A 247 -0.74 -12.05 -10.93
N SER A 248 -0.50 -13.29 -11.35
CA SER A 248 0.77 -13.99 -11.13
C SER A 248 1.93 -13.29 -11.84
N LEU A 249 1.72 -12.86 -13.09
CA LEU A 249 2.70 -12.13 -13.90
C LEU A 249 3.05 -10.78 -13.28
N GLN A 250 2.05 -10.01 -12.85
CA GLN A 250 2.24 -8.75 -12.12
C GLN A 250 3.04 -8.97 -10.83
N THR A 251 2.67 -9.98 -10.05
CA THR A 251 3.32 -10.30 -8.78
C THR A 251 4.79 -10.71 -8.98
N LEU A 252 5.08 -11.55 -9.98
CA LEU A 252 6.46 -11.94 -10.31
C LEU A 252 7.29 -10.75 -10.80
N LYS A 253 6.73 -9.92 -11.69
CA LYS A 253 7.39 -8.70 -12.17
C LYS A 253 7.79 -7.78 -11.01
N GLN A 254 6.84 -7.53 -10.10
CA GLN A 254 7.08 -6.71 -8.93
C GLN A 254 8.08 -7.36 -7.97
N THR A 255 8.04 -8.69 -7.78
CA THR A 255 9.02 -9.43 -6.96
C THR A 255 10.44 -9.24 -7.48
N ILE A 256 10.64 -9.46 -8.78
CA ILE A 256 11.95 -9.32 -9.44
C ILE A 256 12.46 -7.87 -9.31
N ALA A 257 11.59 -6.88 -9.48
CA ALA A 257 11.94 -5.48 -9.31
C ALA A 257 12.37 -5.17 -7.86
N MET A 258 11.65 -5.68 -6.86
CA MET A 258 11.98 -5.49 -5.45
C MET A 258 13.28 -6.19 -5.05
N MET A 259 13.50 -7.42 -5.52
CA MET A 259 14.79 -8.10 -5.35
C MET A 259 15.95 -7.25 -5.86
N LYS A 260 15.84 -6.68 -7.06
CA LYS A 260 16.86 -5.80 -7.65
C LYS A 260 17.01 -4.46 -6.90
N HIS A 261 15.94 -3.91 -6.32
CA HIS A 261 16.00 -2.67 -5.54
C HIS A 261 16.79 -2.88 -4.23
N PHE A 262 16.48 -3.95 -3.50
CA PHE A 262 17.02 -4.19 -2.16
C PHE A 262 18.43 -4.80 -2.13
N THR A 263 19.01 -5.18 -3.28
CA THR A 263 20.42 -5.60 -3.36
C THR A 263 21.41 -4.44 -3.51
N LYS A 264 21.00 -3.29 -4.05
CA LYS A 264 21.91 -2.17 -4.35
C LYS A 264 22.37 -1.36 -3.14
N LYS A 265 21.78 -1.57 -1.95
CA LYS A 265 21.99 -0.71 -0.76
C LYS A 265 22.71 -1.39 0.41
N SER A 266 23.32 -2.56 0.20
CA SER A 266 24.07 -3.32 1.22
C SER A 266 25.59 -3.18 1.11
N LYS A 267 26.09 -2.06 0.57
CA LYS A 267 27.52 -1.71 0.62
C LYS A 267 27.72 -0.51 1.52
#